data_AF-A0ABD0PRE9-F1
#
_entry.id   AF-A0ABD0PRE9-F1
#
_cell.length_a   1.000
_cell.length_b   1.000
_cell.length_c   1.000
_cell.angle_alpha   90.00
_cell.angle_beta   90.00
_cell.angle_gamma   90.00
#
_symmetry.space_group_name_H-M   'P 1'
#
loop_
_entity.id
_entity.type
_entity.pdbx_description
1 polymer ?
#
loop_
_entity_poly.entity_id
_entity_poly.type
_entity_poly.pdbx_seq_one_letter_code
_entity_poly.pdbx_strand_id
1 'polypeptide(L)' 'SSLLFVHDSSSKANIWMIDFGKTIPTPEDVQLRHDVPWVEGNREDGYLIGLTSLITLLGEAIKQAGEQ' A
#
# COMPACT_ATOMS: atom_id res chain seq x y z
N SER A 1 6.28 -1.27 7.20
CA SER A 1 6.60 -1.59 5.81
C SER A 1 6.32 -0.39 4.92
N SER A 2 6.94 -0.38 3.74
CA SER A 2 6.78 0.66 2.72
C SER A 2 6.66 0.01 1.34
N LEU A 3 6.11 0.72 0.35
CA LEU A 3 6.21 0.36 -1.06
C LEU A 3 7.35 1.15 -1.70
N LEU A 4 8.36 0.44 -2.22
CA LEU A 4 9.48 1.02 -2.94
C LEU A 4 9.20 1.00 -4.44
N PHE A 5 9.01 2.19 -5.02
CA PHE A 5 8.86 2.39 -6.45
C PHE A 5 10.24 2.60 -7.07
N VAL A 6 10.57 1.81 -8.09
CA VAL A 6 11.81 1.96 -8.85
C VAL A 6 11.47 1.96 -10.33
N HIS A 7 11.95 2.97 -11.05
CA HIS A 7 11.86 3.02 -12.50
C HIS A 7 13.17 3.54 -13.10
N ASP A 8 13.38 3.26 -14.38
CA ASP A 8 14.55 3.74 -15.12
C ASP A 8 14.16 4.36 -16.47
N SER A 9 15.14 4.93 -17.18
CA SER A 9 14.96 5.51 -18.50
C SER A 9 14.64 4.49 -19.60
N SER A 10 14.77 3.19 -19.32
CA SER A 10 14.40 2.10 -20.24
C SER A 10 12.92 1.74 -20.16
N SER A 11 12.11 2.56 -19.47
CA SER A 11 10.67 2.35 -19.24
C SER A 11 10.36 1.09 -18.43
N LYS A 12 11.33 0.57 -17.67
CA LYS A 12 11.06 -0.47 -16.68
C LYS A 12 10.61 0.18 -15.38
N ALA A 13 9.55 -0.36 -14.80
CA ALA A 13 9.04 0.06 -13.50
C ALA A 13 8.67 -1.17 -12.67
N ASN A 14 8.96 -1.13 -11.38
CA ASN A 14 8.65 -2.18 -10.43
C ASN A 14 8.30 -1.59 -9.07
N ILE A 15 7.57 -2.37 -8.27
CA ILE A 15 7.14 -2.01 -6.93
C ILE A 15 7.39 -3.20 -6.00
N TRP A 16 8.03 -2.96 -4.87
CA TRP A 16 8.26 -3.99 -3.84
C TRP A 16 7.84 -3.52 -2.46
N MET A 17 7.37 -4.46 -1.64
CA MET A 17 7.21 -4.23 -0.21
C MET A 17 8.56 -4.40 0.50
N ILE A 18 8.90 -3.45 1.36
CA ILE A 18 10.13 -3.43 2.15
C ILE A 18 9.84 -3.12 3.62
N ASP A 19 10.86 -3.19 4.48
CA ASP A 19 10.84 -2.81 5.89
C ASP A 19 9.79 -3.52 6.76
N PHE A 20 9.94 -4.85 6.87
CA PHE A 20 9.10 -5.73 7.68
C PHE A 20 9.53 -5.82 9.15
N GLY A 21 10.46 -4.99 9.63
CA GLY A 21 10.99 -5.07 11.00
C GLY A 21 9.95 -4.86 12.11
N LYS A 22 8.78 -4.29 11.79
CA LYS A 22 7.61 -4.16 12.69
C LYS A 22 6.38 -4.94 12.22
N THR A 23 6.52 -5.77 11.19
CA THR A 23 5.44 -6.64 10.70
C THR A 23 5.49 -7.92 11.51
N ILE A 24 4.49 -8.11 12.36
CA ILE A 24 4.45 -9.19 13.35
C ILE A 24 3.30 -10.13 13.00
N PRO A 25 3.48 -11.46 13.04
CA PRO A 25 2.39 -12.41 12.82
C PRO A 25 1.23 -12.18 13.80
N THR A 26 0.01 -12.35 13.32
CA THR A 26 -1.17 -12.37 14.17
C THR A 26 -1.30 -13.73 14.88
N PRO A 27 -2.01 -13.79 16.02
CA PRO A 27 -2.45 -15.06 16.61
C PRO A 27 -3.24 -15.89 15.58
N GLU A 28 -3.20 -17.22 15.70
CA GLU A 28 -3.80 -18.15 14.71
C GLU A 28 -5.29 -17.91 14.45
N ASP A 29 -6.02 -17.41 15.44
CA ASP A 29 -7.45 -17.13 15.40
C ASP A 29 -7.81 -15.70 14.96
N VAL A 30 -6.80 -14.87 14.66
CA VAL A 30 -7.00 -13.47 14.27
C VAL A 30 -6.59 -13.27 12.81
N GLN A 31 -7.58 -12.95 11.98
CA GLN A 31 -7.37 -12.44 10.62
C GLN A 31 -7.69 -10.95 10.56
N LEU A 32 -6.72 -10.17 10.07
CA LEU A 32 -6.89 -8.74 9.79
C LEU A 32 -7.52 -8.56 8.42
N ARG A 33 -8.36 -7.53 8.28
CA ARG A 33 -8.97 -7.19 6.99
C ARG A 33 -8.14 -6.18 6.20
N HIS A 34 -7.33 -5.37 6.89
CA HIS A 34 -6.44 -4.35 6.33
C HIS A 34 -7.14 -3.20 5.57
N ASP A 35 -8.44 -3.30 5.31
CA ASP A 35 -9.28 -2.34 4.59
C ASP A 35 -10.21 -1.54 5.51
N VAL A 36 -10.01 -1.63 6.83
CA VAL A 36 -10.80 -0.93 7.85
C VAL A 36 -9.95 -0.12 8.82
N PRO A 37 -10.53 0.91 9.47
CA PRO A 37 -9.79 1.74 10.41
C PRO A 37 -9.25 0.94 11.60
N TRP A 38 -8.05 1.30 12.02
CA TRP A 38 -7.54 0.89 13.32
C TRP A 38 -8.41 1.46 14.44
N VAL A 39 -8.71 0.61 15.42
CA VAL A 39 -9.21 1.00 16.73
C VAL A 39 -8.42 0.23 17.80
N GLU A 40 -8.33 0.79 19.00
CA GLU A 40 -7.64 0.11 20.09
C GLU A 40 -8.19 -1.31 20.31
N GLY A 41 -7.29 -2.30 20.26
CA GLY A 41 -7.63 -3.73 20.41
C GLY A 41 -7.83 -4.50 19.11
N ASN A 42 -8.19 -3.88 17.98
CA ASN A 42 -8.47 -4.63 16.73
C ASN A 42 -7.23 -5.01 15.91
N ARG A 43 -6.08 -4.37 16.18
CA ARG A 43 -4.78 -4.59 15.51
C ARG A 43 -4.77 -4.33 14.00
N GLU A 44 -5.79 -3.69 13.45
CA GLU A 44 -5.83 -3.33 12.03
C GLU A 44 -4.75 -2.29 11.71
N ASP A 45 -4.19 -2.36 10.51
CA ASP A 45 -3.09 -1.48 10.08
C ASP A 45 -3.50 -0.50 8.98
N GLY A 46 -4.69 -0.67 8.40
CA GLY A 46 -5.19 0.13 7.29
C GLY A 46 -4.34 0.03 6.02
N TYR A 47 -3.55 -1.03 5.85
CA TYR A 47 -2.62 -1.15 4.73
C TYR A 47 -3.33 -1.05 3.35
N LEU A 48 -4.48 -1.71 3.20
CA LEU A 48 -5.26 -1.67 1.97
C LEU A 48 -6.03 -0.36 1.79
N ILE A 49 -6.35 0.36 2.87
CA ILE A 49 -6.88 1.74 2.77
C ILE A 49 -5.85 2.65 2.09
N GLY A 50 -4.60 2.60 2.57
CA GLY A 50 -3.50 3.38 2.00
C GLY A 50 -3.21 3.01 0.55
N LEU A 51 -3.13 1.71 0.25
CA LEU A 51 -2.90 1.22 -1.12
C LEU A 51 -4.02 1.62 -2.08
N THR A 52 -5.28 1.53 -1.67
CA THR A 52 -6.42 1.95 -2.49
C THR A 52 -6.34 3.44 -2.79
N SER A 53 -6.04 4.25 -1.78
CA SER A 53 -5.87 5.70 -1.93
C SER A 53 -4.74 6.04 -2.91
N LEU A 54 -3.62 5.31 -2.82
CA LEU A 54 -2.48 5.48 -3.73
C LEU A 54 -2.83 5.13 -5.18
N ILE A 55 -3.55 4.02 -5.40
CA ILE A 55 -4.00 3.62 -6.75
C ILE A 55 -4.92 4.67 -7.35
N THR A 56 -5.88 5.18 -6.57
CA THR A 56 -6.80 6.23 -7.02
C THR A 56 -6.05 7.49 -7.43
N LEU A 57 -5.17 8.01 -6.56
CA LEU A 57 -4.40 9.22 -6.83
C LEU A 57 -3.48 9.07 -8.05
N LEU A 58 -2.84 7.91 -8.20
CA LEU A 58 -1.97 7.65 -9.34
C LEU A 58 -2.77 7.56 -10.64
N GLY A 59 -3.95 6.95 -10.62
CA GLY A 59 -4.87 6.91 -11.76
C GLY A 59 -5.33 8.29 -12.19
N GLU A 60 -5.68 9.15 -11.24
CA GLU A 60 -6.03 10.55 -11.51
C GLU A 60 -4.86 11.32 -12.10
N ALA A 61 -3.66 11.17 -11.56
CA ALA A 61 -2.45 11.82 -12.07
C ALA A 61 -2.11 11.38 -13.50
N ILE A 62 -2.23 10.08 -13.80
CA ILE A 62 -2.01 9.54 -15.16
C ILE A 62 -3.00 10.14 -16.15
N LYS A 63 -4.29 10.22 -15.77
CA LYS A 63 -5.32 10.82 -16.61
C LYS A 63 -4.98 12.29 -16.92
N GLN A 64 -4.62 13.07 -15.90
CA GLN A 64 -4.25 14.48 -16.06
C GLN A 64 -3.00 14.66 -16.94
N ALA A 65 -2.02 13.77 -16.83
CA ALA A 65 -0.81 13.83 -17.66
C ALA A 65 -1.07 13.49 -19.13
N GLY A 66 -2.09 12.68 -19.43
CA GLY A 66 -2.50 12.34 -20.80
C GLY A 66 -3.40 13.38 -21.49
N GLU A 67 -3.95 14.32 -20.73
CA GLU A 67 -4.77 15.44 -21.24
C GLU A 67 -3.93 16.69 -21.58
N GLN A 68 -2.62 16.67 -21.31
CA GLN A 68 -1.64 17.71 -21.66
C GLN A 68 -0.92 17.38 -22.97
#